data_AF-A0A2N7PMR5-F1
#
_entry.id   AF-A0A2N7PMR5-F1
#
_cell.length_a   1.000
_cell.length_b   1.000
_cell.length_c   1.000
_cell.angle_alpha   90.00
_cell.angle_beta   90.00
_cell.angle_gamma   90.00
#
_symmetry.space_group_name_H-M   'P 1'
#
loop_
_entity.id
_entity.type
_entity.pdbx_description
1 polymer ?
#
loop_
_entity_poly.entity_id
_entity_poly.type
_entity_poly.pdbx_seq_one_letter_code
_entity_poly.pdbx_strand_id
1 'polypeptide(L)'
;MFSFKEILKELPLPPEVKKSIIALEIAQKNWEKVISLEFSKKTKPLSFNSGTLIVEVPNHYYLQILSSQTLEILEKLESFVPSDLKPLFKNLKFLINTSLENET
;
A
#
# COMPACT_ATOMS: atom_id res chain seq x y z
N MET A 1 -3.11 7.25 -26.22
CA MET A 1 -2.69 6.13 -25.34
C MET A 1 -3.57 6.24 -24.10
N PHE A 2 -4.54 5.33 -23.89
CA PHE A 2 -5.45 5.41 -22.74
C PHE A 2 -4.66 5.24 -21.45
N SER A 3 -4.91 6.09 -20.45
CA SER A 3 -4.30 5.91 -19.12
C SER A 3 -4.93 4.71 -18.43
N PHE A 4 -4.17 4.00 -17.58
CA PHE A 4 -4.69 2.86 -16.81
C PHE A 4 -5.97 3.21 -16.01
N LYS A 5 -6.08 4.47 -15.56
CA LYS A 5 -7.28 5.00 -14.88
C LYS A 5 -8.51 5.08 -15.78
N GLU A 6 -8.33 5.36 -17.07
CA GLU A 6 -9.43 5.39 -18.05
C GLU A 6 -9.91 3.96 -18.33
N ILE A 7 -8.99 3.02 -18.50
CA ILE A 7 -9.31 1.60 -18.71
C ILE A 7 -10.06 1.02 -17.51
N LEU A 8 -9.66 1.34 -16.28
CA LEU A 8 -10.36 0.89 -15.06
C LEU A 8 -11.80 1.40 -14.95
N LYS A 9 -12.09 2.60 -15.48
CA LYS A 9 -13.45 3.14 -15.49
C LYS A 9 -14.35 2.33 -16.42
N GLU A 10 -13.83 1.96 -17.58
CA GLU A 10 -14.57 1.24 -18.62
C GLU A 10 -14.72 -0.27 -18.35
N LEU A 11 -13.82 -0.87 -17.57
CA LEU A 11 -13.93 -2.28 -17.20
C LEU A 11 -15.14 -2.52 -16.27
N PRO A 12 -15.97 -3.57 -16.50
CA PRO A 12 -17.10 -3.95 -15.66
C PRO A 12 -16.63 -4.68 -14.39
N LEU A 13 -15.69 -4.08 -13.66
CA LEU A 13 -15.21 -4.63 -12.38
C LEU A 13 -16.15 -4.25 -11.23
N PRO A 14 -16.29 -5.12 -10.21
CA PRO A 14 -16.98 -4.76 -8.99
C PRO A 14 -16.39 -3.49 -8.36
N PRO A 15 -17.21 -2.59 -7.79
CA PRO A 15 -16.73 -1.35 -7.17
C PRO A 15 -15.62 -1.56 -6.14
N GLU A 16 -15.70 -2.65 -5.36
CA GLU A 16 -14.69 -3.01 -4.36
C GLU A 16 -13.35 -3.39 -4.99
N VAL A 17 -13.35 -4.04 -6.16
CA VAL A 17 -12.13 -4.36 -6.90
C VAL A 17 -11.48 -3.06 -7.42
N LYS A 18 -12.28 -2.14 -7.96
CA LYS A 18 -11.79 -0.83 -8.41
C LYS A 18 -11.15 -0.04 -7.26
N LYS A 19 -11.80 -0.01 -6.09
CA LYS A 19 -11.25 0.62 -4.88
C LYS A 19 -9.93 -0.01 -4.46
N SER A 20 -9.84 -1.34 -4.46
CA SER A 20 -8.61 -2.03 -4.08
C SER A 20 -7.45 -1.74 -5.02
N ILE A 21 -7.72 -1.65 -6.33
CA ILE A 21 -6.70 -1.28 -7.32
C ILE A 21 -6.23 0.16 -7.09
N ILE A 22 -7.15 1.11 -6.89
CA ILE A 22 -6.82 2.51 -6.62
C ILE A 22 -6.00 2.63 -5.32
N ALA A 23 -6.42 1.95 -4.25
CA ALA A 23 -5.71 1.97 -2.98
C ALA A 23 -4.28 1.42 -3.11
N LEU A 24 -4.12 0.30 -3.83
CA LEU A 24 -2.82 -0.30 -4.05
C LEU A 24 -1.92 0.59 -4.92
N GLU A 25 -2.45 1.21 -5.98
CA GLU A 25 -1.72 2.16 -6.83
C GLU A 25 -1.22 3.36 -6.01
N ILE A 26 -2.06 3.93 -5.15
CA ILE A 26 -1.70 5.03 -4.25
C ILE A 26 -0.58 4.60 -3.30
N ALA A 27 -0.71 3.41 -2.69
CA ALA A 27 0.28 2.90 -1.75
C ALA A 27 1.63 2.69 -2.43
N GLN A 28 1.66 2.00 -3.58
CA GLN A 28 2.90 1.70 -4.31
C GLN A 28 3.59 2.98 -4.80
N LYS A 29 2.83 3.91 -5.38
CA LYS A 29 3.40 5.16 -5.93
C LYS A 29 4.00 6.08 -4.86
N ASN A 30 3.48 6.04 -3.65
CA ASN A 30 3.88 6.95 -2.58
C ASN A 30 4.64 6.26 -1.44
N TRP A 31 4.98 4.98 -1.56
CA TRP A 31 5.54 4.19 -0.48
C TRP A 31 6.81 4.81 0.14
N GLU A 32 7.74 5.25 -0.71
CA GLU A 32 8.99 5.92 -0.29
C GLU A 32 8.78 7.25 0.45
N LYS A 33 7.61 7.88 0.29
CA LYS A 33 7.24 9.12 1.00
C LYS A 33 6.52 8.84 2.32
N VAL A 34 5.90 7.67 2.42
CA VAL A 34 5.12 7.24 3.58
C VAL A 34 6.05 6.71 4.66
N ILE A 35 7.02 5.88 4.29
CA ILE A 35 8.00 5.29 5.19
C ILE A 35 9.41 5.83 4.93
N SER A 36 10.35 5.63 5.86
CA SER A 36 11.73 6.09 5.66
C SER A 36 12.40 5.35 4.50
N LEU A 37 13.35 6.04 3.84
CA LEU A 37 14.07 5.55 2.67
C LEU A 37 14.82 4.22 2.93
N GLU A 38 15.24 3.98 4.16
CA GLU A 38 15.90 2.73 4.55
C GLU A 38 14.94 1.54 4.46
N PHE A 39 13.71 1.71 4.97
CA PHE A 39 12.70 0.66 4.97
C PHE A 39 12.03 0.49 3.60
N SER A 40 11.91 1.57 2.80
CA SER A 40 11.24 1.50 1.48
C SER A 40 11.98 0.65 0.45
N LYS A 41 13.30 0.48 0.61
CA LYS A 41 14.10 -0.36 -0.29
C LYS A 41 13.82 -1.84 -0.15
N LYS A 42 13.41 -2.28 1.04
CA LYS A 42 13.22 -3.71 1.36
C LYS A 42 11.77 -4.06 1.71
N THR A 43 10.85 -3.12 1.59
CA THR A 43 9.43 -3.37 1.88
C THR A 43 8.60 -2.84 0.74
N LYS A 44 7.48 -3.52 0.44
CA LYS A 44 6.61 -3.11 -0.65
C LYS A 44 5.14 -3.38 -0.35
N PRO A 45 4.23 -2.49 -0.75
CA PRO A 45 2.81 -2.78 -0.73
C PRO A 45 2.49 -3.88 -1.75
N LEU A 46 1.93 -4.99 -1.26
CA LEU A 46 1.66 -6.18 -2.05
C LEU A 46 0.22 -6.22 -2.54
N SER A 47 -0.73 -6.03 -1.63
CA SER A 47 -2.16 -6.11 -1.96
C SER A 47 -3.00 -5.28 -1.02
N PHE A 48 -4.24 -5.02 -1.42
CA PHE A 48 -5.20 -4.30 -0.60
C PHE A 48 -6.54 -5.03 -0.63
N ASN A 49 -7.13 -5.24 0.54
CA ASN A 49 -8.43 -5.88 0.67
C ASN A 49 -9.24 -5.22 1.79
N SER A 50 -10.44 -4.74 1.47
CA SER A 50 -11.44 -4.29 2.46
C SER A 50 -10.89 -3.29 3.47
N GLY A 51 -10.12 -2.30 3.00
CA GLY A 51 -9.49 -1.29 3.86
C GLY A 51 -8.16 -1.71 4.49
N THR A 52 -7.70 -2.93 4.27
CA THR A 52 -6.42 -3.42 4.81
C THR A 52 -5.36 -3.43 3.72
N LEU A 53 -4.29 -2.67 3.93
CA LEU A 53 -3.09 -2.76 3.12
C LEU A 53 -2.20 -3.89 3.62
N ILE A 54 -1.80 -4.80 2.73
CA ILE A 54 -0.83 -5.86 3.02
C ILE A 54 0.52 -5.40 2.46
N VAL A 55 1.52 -5.37 3.32
CA VAL A 55 2.90 -4.95 3.01
C VAL A 55 3.84 -6.13 3.24
N GLU A 56 4.68 -6.42 2.27
CA GLU A 56 5.76 -7.39 2.46
C GLU A 56 6.95 -6.76 3.17
N VAL A 57 7.51 -7.52 4.11
CA VAL A 57 8.69 -7.17 4.89
C VAL A 57 9.67 -8.33 4.90
N PRO A 58 10.99 -8.09 4.98
CA PRO A 58 11.96 -9.17 4.84
C PRO A 58 12.01 -10.09 6.06
N ASN A 59 11.82 -9.54 7.27
CA ASN A 59 11.94 -10.28 8.53
C ASN A 59 11.22 -9.57 9.69
N HIS A 60 11.32 -10.15 10.90
CA HIS A 60 10.68 -9.65 12.12
C HIS A 60 11.16 -8.27 12.57
N TYR A 61 12.41 -7.88 12.27
CA TYR A 61 12.91 -6.56 12.63
C TYR A 61 12.12 -5.46 11.89
N TYR A 62 11.97 -5.60 10.58
CA TYR A 62 11.19 -4.67 9.75
C TYR A 62 9.73 -4.67 10.16
N LEU A 63 9.16 -5.85 10.42
CA LEU A 63 7.79 -5.97 10.91
C LEU A 63 7.58 -5.16 12.18
N GLN A 64 8.45 -5.31 13.17
CA GLN A 64 8.30 -4.67 14.48
C GLN A 64 8.38 -3.15 14.38
N ILE A 65 9.36 -2.64 13.63
CA ILE A 65 9.51 -1.19 13.42
C ILE A 65 8.30 -0.62 12.69
N LEU A 66 7.90 -1.19 11.55
CA LEU A 66 6.78 -0.65 10.78
C LEU A 66 5.44 -0.83 11.52
N SER A 67 5.28 -1.90 12.30
CA SER A 67 4.10 -2.09 13.15
C SER A 67 3.98 -0.99 14.20
N SER A 68 5.10 -0.53 14.78
CA SER A 68 5.09 0.59 15.73
C SER A 68 4.67 1.92 15.11
N GLN A 69 4.77 2.05 13.78
CA GLN A 69 4.45 3.25 13.02
C GLN A 69 3.12 3.15 12.26
N THR A 70 2.31 2.12 12.53
CA THR A 70 1.11 1.80 11.74
C THR A 70 0.17 3.00 11.58
N LEU A 71 -0.10 3.74 12.67
CA LEU A 71 -1.00 4.89 12.63
C LEU A 71 -0.45 6.03 11.76
N GLU A 72 0.82 6.35 11.91
CA GLU A 72 1.51 7.36 11.09
C GLU A 72 1.52 6.97 9.60
N ILE A 73 1.77 5.70 9.30
CA ILE A 73 1.76 5.16 7.93
C ILE A 73 0.36 5.31 7.31
N LEU A 74 -0.69 4.95 8.06
CA LEU A 74 -2.07 5.07 7.60
C LEU A 74 -2.46 6.54 7.36
N GLU A 75 -2.12 7.44 8.27
CA GLU A 75 -2.40 8.88 8.12
C GLU A 75 -1.68 9.49 6.91
N LYS A 76 -0.40 9.14 6.71
CA LYS A 76 0.35 9.57 5.53
C LYS A 76 -0.24 9.02 4.24
N LEU A 77 -0.64 7.75 4.21
CA LEU A 77 -1.32 7.17 3.04
C LEU A 77 -2.63 7.88 2.74
N GLU A 78 -3.45 8.12 3.77
CA GLU A 78 -4.71 8.86 3.67
C GLU A 78 -4.51 10.29 3.14
N SER A 79 -3.37 10.93 3.42
CA SER A 79 -3.08 12.28 2.89
C SER A 79 -3.04 12.31 1.35
N PHE A 80 -2.71 11.20 0.68
CA PHE A 80 -2.66 11.08 -0.78
C PHE A 80 -4.00 10.64 -1.40
N VAL A 81 -4.98 10.24 -0.59
CA VAL A 81 -6.29 9.79 -1.07
C VAL A 81 -7.16 11.00 -1.43
N PRO A 82 -7.89 10.98 -2.56
CA PRO A 82 -8.92 11.97 -2.86
C PRO A 82 -10.04 12.00 -1.81
N SER A 83 -10.55 13.19 -1.46
CA SER A 83 -11.52 13.35 -0.36
C SER A 83 -12.81 12.54 -0.53
N ASP A 84 -13.24 12.26 -1.76
CA ASP A 84 -14.40 11.44 -2.11
C ASP A 84 -14.22 9.94 -1.83
N LEU A 85 -12.97 9.49 -1.66
CA LEU A 85 -12.62 8.10 -1.40
C LEU A 85 -12.18 7.84 0.05
N LYS A 86 -12.06 8.88 0.88
CA LYS A 86 -11.65 8.73 2.28
C LYS A 86 -12.81 8.26 3.18
N PRO A 87 -12.54 7.45 4.21
CA PRO A 87 -11.28 6.76 4.49
C PRO A 87 -11.13 5.49 3.63
N LEU A 88 -9.94 5.32 3.05
CA LEU A 88 -9.61 4.17 2.21
C LEU A 88 -8.79 3.14 3.00
N PHE A 89 -7.70 3.56 3.64
CA PHE A 89 -6.81 2.75 4.45
C PHE A 89 -7.25 2.72 5.92
N LYS A 90 -7.78 1.57 6.35
CA LYS A 90 -8.28 1.34 7.71
C LYS A 90 -7.31 0.55 8.56
N ASN A 91 -6.53 -0.34 7.95
CA ASN A 91 -5.64 -1.24 8.65
C ASN A 91 -4.41 -1.58 7.81
N LEU A 92 -3.38 -2.08 8.47
CA LEU A 92 -2.13 -2.51 7.85
C LEU A 92 -1.75 -3.88 8.38
N LYS A 93 -1.36 -4.78 7.47
CA LYS A 93 -0.88 -6.11 7.78
C LYS A 93 0.48 -6.31 7.14
N PHE A 94 1.37 -6.98 7.85
CA PHE A 94 2.70 -7.28 7.37
C PHE A 94 2.83 -8.77 7.09
N LEU A 95 3.38 -9.11 5.93
CA LEU A 95 3.72 -10.46 5.52
C LEU A 95 5.23 -10.59 5.44
N ILE A 96 5.81 -11.53 6.16
CA ILE A 96 7.26 -11.79 6.07
C ILE A 96 7.53 -12.53 4.75
N ASN A 97 8.40 -11.96 3.93
CA ASN A 97 8.92 -12.53 2.70
C ASN A 97 10.45 -12.42 2.70
N THR A 98 11.13 -13.52 3.06
CA THR A 98 12.59 -13.58 3.22
C THR A 98 13.34 -13.40 1.90
N SER A 99 12.68 -13.58 0.74
CA SER A 99 13.31 -13.33 -0.57
C SER A 99 13.72 -11.87 -0.76
N LEU A 100 13.06 -10.94 -0.05
CA LEU A 100 13.39 -9.50 -0.07
C LEU A 100 14.76 -9.18 0.56
N GLU A 101 15.36 -10.10 1.32
CA GLU A 101 16.71 -9.88 1.87
C GLU A 101 17.78 -9.86 0.77
N ASN A 102 17.54 -10.59 -0.32
CA ASN A 102 18.49 -10.83 -1.42
C ASN A 102 18.30 -9.91 -2.64
N GLU A 103 17.25 -9.07 -2.65
CA GLU A 103 17.04 -8.04 -3.66
C GLU A 103 17.87 -6.79 -3.28
N THR A 104 19.13 -6.73 -3.70
CA THR A 104 20.03 -5.55 -3.56
C THR A 104 20.75 -5.24 -4.86
#